data_AF-A0A9D2JZ99-F1
#
_entry.id   AF-A0A9D2JZ99-F1
#
_cell.length_a   1.000
_cell.length_b   1.000
_cell.length_c   1.000
_cell.angle_alpha   90.00
_cell.angle_beta   90.00
_cell.angle_gamma   90.00
#
_symmetry.space_group_name_H-M   'P 1'
#
loop_
_entity.id
_entity.type
_entity.pdbx_description
1 polymer ?
#
loop_
_entity_poly.entity_id
_entity_poly.type
_entity_poly.pdbx_seq_one_letter_code
_entity_poly.pdbx_strand_id
1 'polypeptide(L)'
;MIHAYNEQFLDIIQRKVSAMFELAVLEEHIEIDAFAQKFLSSPVCRALETADPVYALGKSANELLALILDKEPLNIETSSYASPEYWVGWVLAYAQWYFNKSYAAIIAAMPCSTILGHYFPYHEMDIMHSMDLIAQYLKPICPLKAIRQKRKLSQTQLANLSNVPLRTIKAYEQGTVDIAKAQAETLYSLAQTLHCTIEELIR
;
A
#
# COMPACT_ATOMS: atom_id res chain seq x y z
N MET A 1 14.34 12.78 1.07
CA MET A 1 13.71 11.58 0.50
C MET A 1 13.74 11.74 -1.01
N ILE A 2 13.97 10.70 -1.80
CA ILE A 2 13.86 10.81 -3.27
C ILE A 2 12.39 10.56 -3.60
N HIS A 3 11.71 11.56 -4.14
CA HIS A 3 10.31 11.45 -4.56
C HIS A 3 10.20 10.88 -5.98
N ALA A 4 9.02 10.35 -6.33
CA ALA A 4 8.80 9.70 -7.63
C ALA A 4 8.95 10.67 -8.83
N TYR A 5 8.56 11.93 -8.64
CA TYR A 5 8.61 12.99 -9.65
C TYR A 5 8.67 14.37 -8.98
N ASN A 6 8.77 15.44 -9.78
CA ASN A 6 8.86 16.81 -9.27
C ASN A 6 7.55 17.25 -8.58
N GLU A 7 7.66 17.88 -7.41
CA GLU A 7 6.53 18.36 -6.58
C GLU A 7 5.53 19.23 -7.36
N GLN A 8 5.95 19.93 -8.41
CA GLN A 8 5.06 20.72 -9.28
C GLN A 8 3.92 19.90 -9.91
N PHE A 9 4.10 18.58 -10.09
CA PHE A 9 3.05 17.69 -10.60
C PHE A 9 2.17 17.10 -9.49
N LEU A 10 2.54 17.25 -8.22
CA LEU A 10 1.91 16.54 -7.10
C LEU A 10 0.42 16.87 -7.00
N ASP A 11 0.06 18.15 -6.89
CA ASP A 11 -1.34 18.58 -6.78
C ASP A 11 -2.18 18.11 -7.98
N ILE A 12 -1.60 18.15 -9.18
CA ILE A 12 -2.24 17.73 -10.42
C ILE A 12 -2.54 16.23 -10.39
N ILE A 13 -1.57 15.41 -10.01
CA ILE A 13 -1.73 13.96 -9.91
C ILE A 13 -2.70 13.60 -8.79
N GLN A 14 -2.60 14.25 -7.62
CA GLN A 14 -3.52 14.04 -6.52
C GLN A 14 -4.96 14.31 -6.93
N ARG A 15 -5.28 15.46 -7.53
CA ARG A 15 -6.64 15.77 -8.00
C ARG A 15 -7.16 14.73 -8.98
N LYS A 16 -6.32 14.26 -9.91
CA LYS A 16 -6.72 13.27 -10.91
C LYS A 16 -7.01 11.91 -10.32
N VAL A 17 -6.11 11.39 -9.49
CA VAL A 17 -6.31 10.09 -8.83
C VAL A 17 -7.53 10.16 -7.91
N SER A 18 -7.67 11.24 -7.14
CA SER A 18 -8.81 11.47 -6.25
C SER A 18 -10.14 11.48 -7.00
N ALA A 19 -10.25 12.28 -8.06
CA ALA A 19 -11.44 12.36 -8.88
C ALA A 19 -11.78 11.03 -9.57
N MET A 20 -10.78 10.29 -10.06
CA MET A 20 -11.02 8.97 -10.65
C MET A 20 -11.60 7.98 -9.63
N PHE A 21 -11.07 7.94 -8.40
CA PHE A 21 -11.57 7.06 -7.34
C PHE A 21 -12.98 7.46 -6.90
N GLU A 22 -13.25 8.75 -6.74
CA GLU A 22 -14.58 9.27 -6.43
C GLU A 22 -15.60 8.90 -7.51
N LEU A 23 -15.33 9.24 -8.77
CA LEU A 23 -16.24 8.97 -9.89
C LEU A 23 -16.46 7.46 -10.09
N ALA A 24 -15.41 6.64 -9.95
CA ALA A 24 -15.54 5.20 -10.11
C ALA A 24 -16.47 4.56 -9.06
N VAL A 25 -16.46 5.07 -7.83
CA VAL A 25 -17.31 4.52 -6.76
C VAL A 25 -18.70 5.14 -6.79
N LEU A 26 -18.80 6.46 -6.88
CA LEU A 26 -20.08 7.17 -6.72
C LEU A 26 -20.93 7.15 -7.98
N GLU A 27 -20.33 7.31 -9.16
CA GLU A 27 -21.06 7.37 -10.43
C GLU A 27 -21.10 6.02 -11.14
N GLU A 28 -20.01 5.25 -11.08
CA GLU A 28 -19.91 3.96 -11.76
C GLU A 28 -20.28 2.77 -10.87
N HIS A 29 -20.54 3.02 -9.58
CA HIS A 29 -20.91 2.01 -8.59
C HIS A 29 -19.94 0.82 -8.54
N ILE A 30 -18.64 1.09 -8.75
CA ILE A 30 -17.57 0.11 -8.66
C ILE A 30 -17.00 0.15 -7.24
N GLU A 31 -16.95 -1.00 -6.58
CA GLU A 31 -16.28 -1.13 -5.28
C GLU A 31 -14.83 -0.61 -5.33
N ILE A 32 -14.40 0.11 -4.28
CA ILE A 32 -13.14 0.87 -4.29
C ILE A 32 -11.91 0.00 -4.59
N ASP A 33 -11.84 -1.20 -4.02
CA ASP A 33 -10.74 -2.13 -4.27
C ASP A 33 -10.83 -2.76 -5.67
N ALA A 34 -12.05 -2.97 -6.19
CA ALA A 34 -12.24 -3.47 -7.55
C ALA A 34 -11.80 -2.42 -8.58
N PHE A 35 -12.09 -1.14 -8.34
CA PHE A 35 -11.56 -0.06 -9.15
C PHE A 35 -10.04 0.04 -9.03
N ALA A 36 -9.48 -0.08 -7.82
CA ALA A 36 -8.03 -0.07 -7.62
C ALA A 36 -7.32 -1.12 -8.49
N GLN A 37 -7.86 -2.35 -8.60
CA GLN A 37 -7.28 -3.38 -9.48
C GLN A 37 -7.36 -3.01 -10.98
N LYS A 38 -8.46 -2.39 -11.42
CA LYS A 38 -8.59 -1.88 -12.80
C LYS A 38 -7.59 -0.77 -13.07
N PHE A 39 -7.46 0.18 -12.14
CA PHE A 39 -6.47 1.24 -12.20
C PHE A 39 -5.05 0.68 -12.32
N LEU A 40 -4.66 -0.26 -11.46
CA LEU A 40 -3.33 -0.89 -11.48
C LEU A 40 -3.02 -1.62 -12.80
N SER A 41 -4.04 -2.18 -13.45
CA SER A 41 -3.90 -2.89 -14.72
C SER A 41 -3.90 -1.97 -15.95
N SER A 42 -4.14 -0.67 -15.75
CA SER A 42 -4.28 0.32 -16.81
C SER A 42 -2.96 1.01 -17.18
N PRO A 43 -2.84 1.53 -18.42
CA PRO A 43 -1.71 2.40 -18.78
C PRO A 43 -1.70 3.72 -17.99
N VAL A 44 -2.85 4.15 -17.47
CA VAL A 44 -2.98 5.37 -16.67
C VAL A 44 -2.17 5.27 -15.38
N CYS A 45 -2.20 4.14 -14.69
CA CYS A 45 -1.44 3.96 -13.44
C CYS A 45 0.04 4.25 -13.64
N ARG A 46 0.68 3.58 -14.62
CA ARG A 46 2.11 3.77 -14.87
C ARG A 46 2.43 5.20 -15.30
N ALA A 47 1.58 5.81 -16.12
CA ALA A 47 1.76 7.17 -16.58
C ALA A 47 1.72 8.18 -15.42
N LEU A 48 0.80 8.02 -14.46
CA LEU A 48 0.71 8.91 -13.30
C LEU A 48 1.85 8.70 -12.30
N GLU A 49 2.34 7.46 -12.12
CA GLU A 49 3.51 7.18 -11.25
C GLU A 49 4.79 7.92 -11.68
N THR A 50 4.91 8.22 -12.97
CA THR A 50 6.06 8.95 -13.55
C THR A 50 5.74 10.38 -13.92
N ALA A 51 4.54 10.88 -13.58
CA ALA A 51 4.03 12.18 -14.00
C ALA A 51 4.17 12.42 -15.52
N ASP A 52 3.79 11.43 -16.34
CA ASP A 52 3.80 11.55 -17.79
C ASP A 52 2.94 12.76 -18.23
N PRO A 53 3.50 13.77 -18.93
CA PRO A 53 2.79 15.00 -19.24
C PRO A 53 1.51 14.81 -20.07
N VAL A 54 1.44 13.78 -20.91
CA VAL A 54 0.25 13.51 -21.74
C VAL A 54 -0.94 13.14 -20.86
N TYR A 55 -0.72 12.35 -19.82
CA TYR A 55 -1.76 11.94 -18.88
C TYR A 55 -1.95 12.97 -17.76
N ALA A 56 -0.84 13.45 -17.19
CA ALA A 56 -0.82 14.39 -16.08
C ALA A 56 -1.37 15.76 -16.47
N LEU A 57 -1.14 16.26 -17.69
CA LEU A 57 -1.62 17.58 -18.12
C LEU A 57 -2.66 17.49 -19.23
N GLY A 58 -2.52 16.53 -20.15
CA GLY A 58 -3.30 16.48 -21.38
C GLY A 58 -4.68 15.80 -21.30
N LYS A 59 -5.06 15.21 -20.16
CA LYS A 59 -6.32 14.47 -20.00
C LYS A 59 -7.06 14.81 -18.71
N SER A 60 -8.34 15.08 -18.74
CA SER A 60 -9.17 15.22 -17.54
C SER A 60 -9.27 13.91 -16.73
N ALA A 61 -9.67 13.98 -15.46
CA ALA A 61 -9.90 12.78 -14.65
C ALA A 61 -10.97 11.86 -15.28
N ASN A 62 -12.00 12.45 -15.90
CA ASN A 62 -13.06 11.71 -16.58
C ASN A 62 -12.53 10.95 -17.79
N GLU A 63 -11.65 11.57 -18.60
CA GLU A 63 -10.97 10.89 -19.72
C GLU A 63 -10.04 9.78 -19.24
N LEU A 64 -9.33 9.99 -18.13
CA LEU A 64 -8.47 8.96 -17.55
C LEU A 64 -9.30 7.77 -17.02
N LEU A 65 -10.41 8.05 -16.34
CA LEU A 65 -11.35 7.02 -15.89
C LEU A 65 -11.94 6.24 -17.08
N ALA A 66 -12.31 6.95 -18.15
CA ALA A 66 -12.82 6.36 -19.37
C ALA A 66 -11.81 5.39 -20.02
N LEU A 67 -10.52 5.77 -20.04
CA LEU A 67 -9.44 4.90 -20.51
C LEU A 67 -9.25 3.64 -19.64
N ILE A 68 -9.47 3.75 -18.33
CA ILE A 68 -9.37 2.60 -17.41
C ILE A 68 -10.55 1.64 -17.60
N LEU A 69 -11.73 2.18 -17.87
CA LEU A 69 -12.99 1.42 -17.97
C LEU A 69 -13.36 1.02 -19.39
N ASP A 70 -12.57 1.42 -20.39
CA ASP A 70 -12.80 1.18 -21.82
C ASP A 70 -14.19 1.64 -22.30
N LYS A 71 -14.49 2.92 -22.07
CA LYS A 71 -15.78 3.54 -22.37
C LYS A 71 -15.64 5.02 -22.72
N GLU A 72 -16.77 5.67 -23.01
CA GLU A 72 -16.82 7.13 -23.23
C GLU A 72 -16.67 7.92 -21.91
N PRO A 73 -16.06 9.12 -21.95
CA PRO A 73 -15.88 9.95 -20.77
C PRO A 73 -17.21 10.48 -20.24
N LEU A 74 -17.31 10.49 -18.91
CA LEU A 74 -18.42 11.14 -18.22
C LEU A 74 -18.37 12.64 -18.49
N ASN A 75 -19.52 13.25 -18.79
CA ASN A 75 -19.66 14.70 -18.87
C ASN A 75 -20.17 15.26 -17.54
N ILE A 76 -19.41 15.00 -16.48
CA ILE A 76 -19.73 15.42 -15.11
C ILE A 76 -18.63 16.36 -14.67
N GLU A 77 -19.01 17.57 -14.28
CA GLU A 77 -18.13 18.45 -13.52
C GLU A 77 -17.98 17.86 -12.12
N THR A 78 -16.77 17.41 -11.77
CA THR A 78 -16.48 16.86 -10.44
C THR A 78 -16.89 17.84 -9.36
N SER A 79 -17.71 17.38 -8.41
CA SER A 79 -18.23 18.21 -7.33
C SER A 79 -17.13 18.57 -6.32
N SER A 80 -17.40 19.60 -5.51
CA SER A 80 -16.48 20.17 -4.53
C SER A 80 -15.96 19.13 -3.51
N TYR A 81 -14.72 18.66 -3.73
CA TYR A 81 -13.73 18.14 -2.77
C TYR A 81 -14.26 17.79 -1.36
N ALA A 82 -14.83 16.60 -1.14
CA ALA A 82 -15.18 16.16 0.22
C ALA A 82 -15.46 14.66 0.43
N SER A 83 -15.52 13.83 -0.62
CA SER A 83 -15.88 12.42 -0.39
C SER A 83 -14.73 11.62 0.25
N PRO A 84 -15.04 10.60 1.06
CA PRO A 84 -14.06 9.64 1.53
C PRO A 84 -13.25 8.99 0.40
N GLU A 85 -13.89 8.68 -0.74
CA GLU A 85 -13.28 8.07 -1.91
C GLU A 85 -12.30 9.02 -2.61
N TYR A 86 -12.64 10.29 -2.71
CA TYR A 86 -11.73 11.34 -3.17
C TYR A 86 -10.47 11.38 -2.28
N TRP A 87 -10.66 11.39 -0.96
CA TRP A 87 -9.54 11.40 -0.01
C TRP A 87 -8.65 10.15 -0.12
N VAL A 88 -9.21 8.97 -0.39
CA VAL A 88 -8.40 7.77 -0.65
C VAL A 88 -7.46 8.01 -1.83
N GLY A 89 -7.96 8.52 -2.95
CA GLY A 89 -7.12 8.83 -4.09
C GLY A 89 -6.06 9.91 -3.79
N TRP A 90 -6.41 10.89 -2.95
CA TRP A 90 -5.50 11.97 -2.52
C TRP A 90 -4.33 11.43 -1.71
N VAL A 91 -4.62 10.61 -0.71
CA VAL A 91 -3.62 9.94 0.15
C VAL A 91 -2.79 8.95 -0.65
N LEU A 92 -3.42 8.17 -1.53
CA LEU A 92 -2.75 7.18 -2.36
C LEU A 92 -1.72 7.83 -3.30
N ALA A 93 -2.10 8.92 -3.99
CA ALA A 93 -1.20 9.69 -4.84
C ALA A 93 -0.04 10.33 -4.06
N TYR A 94 -0.32 10.90 -2.88
CA TYR A 94 0.74 11.45 -2.04
C TYR A 94 1.70 10.36 -1.56
N ALA A 95 1.20 9.20 -1.11
CA ALA A 95 2.03 8.09 -0.66
C ALA A 95 2.94 7.56 -1.76
N GLN A 96 2.43 7.43 -2.99
CA GLN A 96 3.18 7.02 -4.17
C GLN A 96 4.37 7.95 -4.40
N TRP A 97 4.11 9.26 -4.44
CA TRP A 97 5.13 10.29 -4.62
C TRP A 97 6.11 10.36 -3.44
N TYR A 98 5.60 10.33 -2.21
CA TYR A 98 6.37 10.50 -0.98
C TYR A 98 7.35 9.34 -0.76
N PHE A 99 6.86 8.10 -0.82
CA PHE A 99 7.69 6.89 -0.61
C PHE A 99 8.46 6.44 -1.86
N ASN A 100 8.18 7.03 -3.01
CA ASN A 100 8.71 6.61 -4.32
C ASN A 100 8.52 5.09 -4.53
N LYS A 101 7.29 4.64 -4.27
CA LYS A 101 6.83 3.27 -4.51
C LYS A 101 5.79 3.31 -5.62
N SER A 102 5.63 2.21 -6.34
CA SER A 102 4.50 2.03 -7.27
C SER A 102 3.17 2.01 -6.50
N TYR A 103 2.07 2.42 -7.13
CA TYR A 103 0.72 2.24 -6.59
C TYR A 103 0.46 0.77 -6.24
N ALA A 104 0.94 -0.16 -7.06
CA ALA A 104 0.78 -1.60 -6.83
C ALA A 104 1.38 -2.05 -5.49
N ALA A 105 2.60 -1.59 -5.17
CA ALA A 105 3.25 -1.89 -3.91
C ALA A 105 2.52 -1.29 -2.69
N ILE A 106 1.97 -0.08 -2.82
CA ILE A 106 1.22 0.56 -1.74
C ILE A 106 -0.11 -0.15 -1.52
N ILE A 107 -0.88 -0.40 -2.58
CA ILE A 107 -2.18 -1.10 -2.52
C ILE A 107 -2.02 -2.55 -2.03
N ALA A 108 -0.92 -3.22 -2.40
CA ALA A 108 -0.62 -4.56 -1.89
C ALA A 108 -0.32 -4.57 -0.38
N ALA A 109 0.29 -3.50 0.15
CA ALA A 109 0.57 -3.36 1.58
C ALA A 109 -0.65 -2.88 2.37
N MET A 110 -1.43 -1.96 1.80
CA MET A 110 -2.61 -1.35 2.40
C MET A 110 -3.68 -1.14 1.32
N PRO A 111 -4.67 -2.05 1.20
CA PRO A 111 -5.76 -1.93 0.23
C PRO A 111 -6.51 -0.59 0.35
N CYS A 112 -7.12 -0.12 -0.73
CA CYS A 112 -7.85 1.15 -0.75
C CYS A 112 -9.03 1.17 0.22
N SER A 113 -9.71 0.04 0.42
CA SER A 113 -10.72 -0.11 1.48
C SER A 113 -10.16 0.06 2.90
N THR A 114 -8.90 -0.34 3.12
CA THR A 114 -8.23 -0.12 4.41
C THR A 114 -7.87 1.35 4.59
N ILE A 115 -7.38 2.01 3.54
CA ILE A 115 -7.16 3.47 3.54
C ILE A 115 -8.49 4.16 3.88
N LEU A 116 -9.57 3.85 3.16
CA LEU A 116 -10.92 4.38 3.36
C LEU A 116 -11.40 4.21 4.82
N GLY A 117 -11.16 3.06 5.43
CA GLY A 117 -11.50 2.79 6.83
C GLY A 117 -10.80 3.70 7.84
N HIS A 118 -9.70 4.36 7.45
CA HIS A 118 -9.00 5.35 8.25
C HIS A 118 -9.42 6.79 7.96
N TYR A 119 -10.41 7.03 7.09
CA TYR A 119 -10.87 8.37 6.73
C TYR A 119 -11.07 9.26 7.97
N PHE A 120 -11.84 8.81 8.97
CA PHE A 120 -11.91 9.49 10.26
C PHE A 120 -10.92 8.88 11.27
N PRO A 121 -10.10 9.68 11.99
CA PRO A 121 -10.00 11.15 11.94
C PRO A 121 -8.94 11.67 10.94
N TYR A 122 -8.27 10.79 10.17
CA TYR A 122 -7.06 11.17 9.42
C TYR A 122 -7.30 12.25 8.34
N HIS A 123 -8.50 12.36 7.77
CA HIS A 123 -8.81 13.39 6.78
C HIS A 123 -8.83 14.82 7.35
N GLU A 124 -8.95 14.97 8.68
CA GLU A 124 -8.86 16.25 9.38
C GLU A 124 -7.43 16.56 9.86
N MET A 125 -6.53 15.57 9.77
CA MET A 125 -5.17 15.67 10.26
C MET A 125 -4.21 16.11 9.15
N ASP A 126 -3.02 16.53 9.55
CA ASP A 126 -1.91 16.70 8.61
C ASP A 126 -1.62 15.38 7.88
N ILE A 127 -1.47 15.44 6.55
CA ILE A 127 -1.27 14.29 5.67
C ILE A 127 -0.08 13.40 6.09
N MET A 128 0.90 13.96 6.79
CA MET A 128 2.05 13.22 7.32
C MET A 128 1.63 12.13 8.30
N HIS A 129 0.52 12.26 9.02
CA HIS A 129 0.00 11.18 9.87
C HIS A 129 -0.47 9.99 9.05
N SER A 130 -1.07 10.25 7.88
CA SER A 130 -1.43 9.19 6.93
C SER A 130 -0.16 8.53 6.36
N MET A 131 0.91 9.29 6.15
CA MET A 131 2.20 8.74 5.73
C MET A 131 2.83 7.87 6.81
N ASP A 132 2.83 8.30 8.06
CA ASP A 132 3.34 7.50 9.18
C ASP A 132 2.57 6.19 9.33
N LEU A 133 1.26 6.20 9.09
CA LEU A 133 0.43 5.00 9.05
C LEU A 133 0.83 4.09 7.88
N ILE A 134 0.85 4.61 6.65
CA ILE A 134 1.22 3.83 5.45
C ILE A 134 2.64 3.27 5.56
N ALA A 135 3.58 4.02 6.13
CA ALA A 135 4.93 3.56 6.39
C ALA A 135 4.96 2.31 7.29
N GLN A 136 4.02 2.17 8.23
CA GLN A 136 3.91 0.97 9.06
C GLN A 136 3.45 -0.26 8.26
N TYR A 137 2.58 -0.08 7.26
CA TYR A 137 2.14 -1.14 6.35
C TYR A 137 3.21 -1.48 5.30
N LEU A 138 4.01 -0.51 4.86
CA LEU A 138 5.10 -0.72 3.91
C LEU A 138 6.34 -1.39 4.53
N LYS A 139 6.43 -1.48 5.86
CA LYS A 139 7.52 -2.20 6.52
C LYS A 139 7.52 -3.66 6.06
N PRO A 140 8.66 -4.18 5.56
CA PRO A 140 8.73 -5.57 5.15
C PRO A 140 8.33 -6.45 6.34
N ILE A 141 7.37 -7.34 6.10
CA ILE A 141 6.99 -8.33 7.11
C ILE A 141 8.23 -9.16 7.38
N CYS A 142 8.71 -9.16 8.63
CA CYS A 142 9.82 -10.00 9.06
C CYS A 142 9.60 -11.43 8.52
N PRO A 143 10.57 -12.03 7.80
CA PRO A 143 10.38 -13.33 7.14
C PRO A 143 9.89 -14.40 8.10
N LEU A 144 10.41 -14.38 9.33
CA LEU A 144 9.95 -15.24 10.42
C LEU A 144 8.43 -15.13 10.62
N LYS A 145 7.90 -13.91 10.70
CA LYS A 145 6.46 -13.65 10.86
C LYS A 145 5.67 -14.12 9.64
N ALA A 146 6.16 -13.84 8.44
CA ALA A 146 5.51 -14.23 7.19
C ALA A 146 5.41 -15.76 7.07
N ILE A 147 6.52 -16.47 7.28
CA ILE A 147 6.58 -17.94 7.22
C ILE A 147 5.71 -18.54 8.33
N ARG A 148 5.79 -18.02 9.56
CA ARG A 148 4.95 -18.48 10.68
C ARG A 148 3.46 -18.36 10.36
N GLN A 149 3.02 -17.22 9.81
CA GLN A 149 1.62 -17.01 9.43
C GLN A 149 1.19 -17.92 8.29
N LYS A 150 2.06 -18.16 7.29
CA LYS A 150 1.82 -19.13 6.21
C LYS A 150 1.62 -20.56 6.76
N ARG A 151 2.28 -20.89 7.86
CA ARG A 151 2.11 -22.16 8.60
C ARG A 151 0.96 -22.14 9.62
N LYS A 152 0.20 -21.03 9.71
CA LYS A 152 -0.93 -20.84 10.65
C LYS A 152 -0.57 -21.04 12.13
N LEU A 153 0.69 -20.75 12.50
CA LEU A 153 1.15 -20.85 13.88
C LEU A 153 1.01 -19.50 14.60
N SER A 154 0.62 -19.50 15.87
CA SER A 154 0.76 -18.33 16.75
C SER A 154 2.20 -18.17 17.23
N GLN A 155 2.56 -16.99 17.75
CA GLN A 155 3.90 -16.76 18.32
C GLN A 155 4.19 -17.73 19.48
N THR A 156 3.18 -18.02 20.31
CA THR A 156 3.29 -18.97 21.42
C THR A 156 3.47 -20.41 20.94
N GLN A 157 2.73 -20.81 19.89
CA GLN A 157 2.90 -22.15 19.31
C GLN A 157 4.29 -22.33 18.72
N LEU A 158 4.80 -21.33 17.98
CA LEU A 158 6.15 -21.37 17.45
C LEU A 158 7.18 -21.46 18.59
N ALA A 159 7.02 -20.66 19.65
CA ALA A 159 7.91 -20.68 20.82
C ALA A 159 8.04 -22.08 21.45
N ASN A 160 6.89 -22.74 21.63
CA ASN A 160 6.84 -24.06 22.24
C ASN A 160 7.43 -25.14 21.31
N LEU A 161 7.16 -25.06 20.00
CA LEU A 161 7.62 -26.06 19.04
C LEU A 161 9.12 -25.95 18.75
N SER A 162 9.64 -24.74 18.62
CA SER A 162 11.06 -24.50 18.33
C SER A 162 11.93 -24.43 19.58
N ASN A 163 11.35 -24.54 20.78
CA ASN A 163 12.03 -24.34 22.06
C ASN A 163 12.76 -22.97 22.14
N VAL A 164 12.24 -21.95 21.46
CA VAL A 164 12.79 -20.57 21.49
C VAL A 164 11.87 -19.71 22.35
N PRO A 165 12.39 -18.93 23.31
CA PRO A 165 11.54 -18.11 24.17
C PRO A 165 10.63 -17.17 23.39
N LEU A 166 9.36 -17.05 23.81
CA LEU A 166 8.36 -16.18 23.16
C LEU A 166 8.85 -14.73 23.04
N ARG A 167 9.57 -14.23 24.04
CA ARG A 167 10.18 -12.88 24.02
C ARG A 167 11.15 -12.72 22.86
N THR A 168 11.95 -13.75 22.57
CA THR A 168 12.92 -13.76 21.48
C THR A 168 12.23 -13.78 20.12
N ILE A 169 11.19 -14.61 19.94
CA ILE A 169 10.38 -14.62 18.71
C ILE A 169 9.75 -13.25 18.46
N LYS A 170 9.13 -12.65 19.50
CA LYS A 170 8.58 -11.29 19.40
C LYS A 170 9.63 -10.27 19.00
N ALA A 171 10.82 -10.35 19.59
CA ALA A 171 11.91 -9.42 19.31
C ALA A 171 12.38 -9.50 17.86
N TYR A 172 12.52 -10.72 17.31
CA TYR A 172 12.84 -10.94 15.90
C TYR A 172 11.72 -10.44 14.97
N GLU A 173 10.45 -10.76 15.25
CA GLU A 173 9.33 -10.34 14.41
C GLU A 173 9.09 -8.83 14.40
N GLN A 174 9.46 -8.13 15.48
CA GLN A 174 9.37 -6.68 15.62
C GLN A 174 10.61 -5.95 15.10
N GLY A 175 11.68 -6.67 14.75
CA GLY A 175 12.94 -6.10 14.31
C GLY A 175 13.75 -5.40 15.42
N THR A 176 13.42 -5.62 16.69
CA THR A 176 14.21 -5.08 17.82
C THR A 176 15.52 -5.84 18.02
N VAL A 177 15.53 -7.11 17.61
CA VAL A 177 16.74 -7.93 17.49
C VAL A 177 16.83 -8.44 16.07
N ASP A 178 18.01 -8.30 15.49
CA ASP A 178 18.30 -8.80 14.14
C ASP A 178 18.40 -10.34 14.16
N ILE A 179 17.46 -11.00 13.47
CA ILE A 179 17.41 -12.46 13.35
C ILE A 179 18.65 -13.00 12.62
N ALA A 180 19.26 -12.23 11.70
CA ALA A 180 20.48 -12.64 11.01
C ALA A 180 21.68 -12.79 11.95
N LYS A 181 21.60 -12.23 13.17
CA LYS A 181 22.61 -12.34 14.23
C LYS A 181 22.25 -13.37 15.30
N ALA A 182 21.17 -14.12 15.13
CA ALA A 182 20.81 -15.19 16.05
C ALA A 182 21.84 -16.34 16.01
N GLN A 183 21.94 -17.08 17.11
CA GLN A 183 22.82 -18.26 17.16
C GLN A 183 22.36 -19.30 16.13
N ALA A 184 23.32 -20.00 15.51
CA ALA A 184 23.05 -21.00 14.48
C ALA A 184 22.04 -22.08 14.93
N GLU A 185 22.13 -22.51 16.19
CA GLU A 185 21.19 -23.48 16.78
C GLU A 185 19.75 -22.94 16.85
N THR A 186 19.59 -21.65 17.19
CA THR A 186 18.28 -20.98 17.21
C THR A 186 17.69 -20.89 15.81
N LEU A 187 18.51 -20.48 14.83
CA LEU A 187 18.09 -20.41 13.42
C LEU A 187 17.71 -21.79 12.87
N TYR A 188 18.51 -22.81 13.18
CA TYR A 188 18.25 -24.19 12.79
C TYR A 188 16.93 -24.72 13.38
N SER A 189 16.69 -24.50 14.68
CA SER A 189 15.45 -24.94 15.33
C SER A 189 14.21 -24.26 14.74
N LEU A 190 14.28 -22.95 14.49
CA LEU A 190 13.21 -22.21 13.82
C LEU A 190 12.97 -22.71 12.40
N ALA A 191 14.03 -22.92 11.62
CA ALA A 191 13.96 -23.41 10.25
C ALA A 191 13.35 -24.81 10.16
N GLN A 192 13.76 -25.71 11.06
CA GLN A 192 13.23 -27.07 11.16
C GLN A 192 11.73 -27.06 11.52
N THR A 193 11.34 -26.22 12.49
CA THR A 193 9.94 -26.10 12.94
C THR A 193 9.04 -25.50 11.86
N LEU A 194 9.55 -24.55 11.09
CA LEU A 194 8.79 -23.84 10.05
C LEU A 194 8.87 -24.52 8.68
N HIS A 195 9.68 -25.57 8.56
CA HIS A 195 9.98 -26.26 7.31
C HIS A 195 10.41 -25.27 6.22
N CYS A 196 11.39 -24.43 6.56
CA CYS A 196 11.98 -23.42 5.68
C CYS A 196 13.51 -23.52 5.78
N THR A 197 14.23 -22.82 4.92
CA THR A 197 15.69 -22.73 5.05
C THR A 197 16.08 -21.58 5.98
N ILE A 198 17.34 -21.56 6.44
CA ILE A 198 17.85 -20.46 7.28
C ILE A 198 17.93 -19.17 6.45
N GLU A 199 18.26 -19.28 5.16
CA GLU A 199 18.31 -18.15 4.21
C GLU A 199 16.94 -17.49 4.04
N GLU A 200 15.86 -18.28 4.10
CA GLU A 200 14.49 -17.76 4.07
C GLU A 200 14.11 -17.00 5.35
N LEU A 201 14.77 -17.26 6.49
CA LEU A 201 14.53 -16.56 7.75
C LEU A 201 15.25 -15.21 7.87
N ILE A 202 16.38 -15.04 7.17
CA ILE A 202 17.29 -13.88 7.31
C ILE A 202 17.20 -12.88 6.15
N ARG A 203 16.35 -13.14 5.16
CA ARG A 203 16.20 -12.33 3.93
C ARG A 203 15.39 -11.05 4.12
#